data_AF-A0A951XK60-F1
#
_entry.id   AF-A0A951XK60-F1
#
_cell.length_a   1.000
_cell.length_b   1.000
_cell.length_c   1.000
_cell.angle_alpha   90.00
_cell.angle_beta   90.00
_cell.angle_gamma   90.00
#
_symmetry.space_group_name_H-M   'P 1'
#
loop_
_entity.id
_entity.type
_entity.pdbx_description
1 polymer ?
#
loop_
_entity_poly.entity_id
_entity_poly.type
_entity_poly.pdbx_seq_one_letter_code
_entity_poly.pdbx_strand_id
1 'polypeptide(L)' 'MKTTIDLPEKELTEAIRHTGATTKTEAVSMAVADYNRRQRLTRLAARMGTYQDMFTRKDLSQLRAKD' A
#
# COMPACT_ATOMS: atom_id res chain seq x y z
N MET A 1 9.08 -14.57 -9.95
CA MET A 1 10.48 -15.04 -9.79
C MET A 1 10.50 -16.05 -8.66
N LYS A 2 11.21 -17.17 -8.80
CA LYS A 2 11.40 -18.11 -7.70
C LYS A 2 12.63 -17.67 -6.92
N THR A 3 12.46 -17.48 -5.62
CA THR A 3 13.53 -17.04 -4.71
C THR A 3 13.44 -17.91 -3.47
N THR A 4 14.58 -18.45 -3.02
CA THR A 4 14.67 -19.19 -1.77
C THR A 4 15.10 -18.22 -0.68
N ILE A 5 14.30 -18.12 0.36
CA ILE A 5 14.55 -17.27 1.54
C ILE A 5 14.22 -18.08 2.79
N ASP A 6 15.05 -17.93 3.82
CA ASP A 6 14.80 -18.55 5.11
C ASP A 6 13.80 -17.68 5.89
N LEU A 7 12.68 -18.29 6.26
CA LEU A 7 11.60 -17.64 7.01
C LEU A 7 11.37 -18.43 8.31
N PRO A 8 11.22 -17.75 9.46
CA PRO A 8 10.88 -18.42 10.70
C PRO A 8 9.49 -19.07 10.58
N GLU A 9 9.41 -20.36 10.92
CA GLU A 9 8.15 -21.13 10.77
C GLU A 9 6.99 -20.49 11.52
N LYS A 10 7.23 -19.95 12.71
CA LYS A 10 6.19 -19.32 13.54
C LYS A 10 5.53 -18.14 12.82
N GLU A 11 6.32 -17.26 12.20
CA GLU A 11 5.79 -16.10 11.48
C GLU A 11 5.06 -16.53 10.21
N LEU A 12 5.53 -17.59 9.56
CA LEU A 12 4.87 -18.14 8.37
C LEU A 12 3.50 -18.75 8.71
N THR A 13 3.40 -19.45 9.86
CA THR A 13 2.12 -19.98 10.36
C THR A 13 1.13 -18.86 10.68
N GLU A 14 1.60 -17.79 11.34
CA GLU A 14 0.75 -16.62 11.60
C GLU A 14 0.35 -15.90 10.31
N ALA A 15 1.27 -15.78 9.34
CA ALA A 15 0.94 -15.21 8.03
C ALA A 15 -0.17 -16.02 7.35
N ILE A 16 -0.08 -17.35 7.33
CA ILE A 16 -1.14 -18.23 6.79
C ILE A 16 -2.47 -18.03 7.53
N ARG A 17 -2.42 -17.91 8.86
CA ARG A 17 -3.61 -17.69 9.68
C ARG A 17 -4.27 -16.34 9.38
N HIS A 18 -3.48 -15.29 9.21
CA HIS A 18 -3.97 -13.94 8.90
C HIS A 18 -4.47 -13.80 7.46
N THR A 19 -3.82 -14.47 6.51
CA THR A 19 -4.18 -14.38 5.09
C THR A 19 -5.24 -15.40 4.67
N GLY A 20 -5.44 -16.47 5.45
CA GLY A 20 -6.29 -17.61 5.07
C GLY A 20 -5.74 -18.39 3.88
N ALA A 21 -4.46 -18.22 3.55
CA ALA A 21 -3.85 -18.81 2.36
C ALA A 21 -3.71 -20.32 2.50
N THR A 22 -3.82 -21.03 1.37
CA THR A 22 -3.71 -22.50 1.36
C THR A 22 -2.25 -22.96 1.28
N THR A 23 -1.36 -22.11 0.77
CA THR A 23 0.05 -22.43 0.56
C THR A 23 0.98 -21.41 1.20
N LYS A 24 2.18 -21.87 1.59
CA LYS A 24 3.26 -21.02 2.13
C LYS A 24 3.62 -19.88 1.15
N THR A 25 3.69 -20.17 -0.14
CA THR A 25 4.01 -19.19 -1.20
C THR A 25 2.94 -18.12 -1.34
N GLU A 26 1.67 -18.51 -1.25
CA GLU A 26 0.54 -17.59 -1.33
C GLU A 26 0.49 -16.65 -0.13
N ALA A 27 0.69 -17.17 1.08
CA ALA A 27 0.76 -16.38 2.30
C ALA A 27 1.84 -15.29 2.23
N VAL A 28 3.05 -15.67 1.79
CA VAL A 28 4.16 -14.72 1.61
C VAL A 28 3.86 -13.69 0.52
N SER A 29 3.26 -14.11 -0.59
CA SER A 29 2.89 -13.20 -1.69
C SER A 29 1.86 -12.16 -1.23
N MET A 30 0.85 -12.58 -0.46
CA MET A 30 -0.16 -11.68 0.13
C MET A 30 0.47 -10.73 1.14
N ALA A 31 1.34 -11.21 2.02
CA ALA A 31 2.04 -10.38 3.01
C ALA A 31 2.88 -9.27 2.34
N VAL A 32 3.62 -9.61 1.29
CA VAL A 32 4.41 -8.63 0.51
C VAL A 32 3.51 -7.61 -0.18
N ALA A 33 2.40 -8.04 -0.76
CA ALA A 33 1.45 -7.15 -1.42
C ALA A 33 0.81 -6.17 -0.42
N ASP A 34 0.43 -6.65 0.75
CA ASP A 34 -0.17 -5.83 1.81
C ASP A 34 0.82 -4.84 2.41
N TYR A 35 2.05 -5.27 2.69
CA TYR A 35 3.13 -4.38 3.14
C TYR A 35 3.35 -3.24 2.15
N ASN A 36 3.46 -3.56 0.85
CA ASN A 36 3.63 -2.55 -0.19
C ASN A 36 2.43 -1.59 -0.28
N ARG A 37 1.21 -2.09 -0.07
CA ARG A 37 0.00 -1.25 -0.01
C ARG A 37 0.06 -0.27 1.15
N ARG A 38 0.40 -0.74 2.36
CA ARG A 38 0.55 0.11 3.55
C ARG A 38 1.64 1.18 3.36
N GLN A 39 2.77 0.82 2.74
CA GLN A 39 3.84 1.77 2.43
C GLN A 39 3.42 2.84 1.42
N ARG A 40 2.58 2.50 0.44
CA ARG A 40 2.01 3.51 -0.48
C ARG A 40 1.08 4.47 0.25
N LEU A 41 0.21 3.96 1.12
CA LEU A 41 -0.69 4.79 1.92
C LEU A 41 0.08 5.69 2.89
N THR A 42 1.12 5.17 3.53
CA THR A 42 1.99 5.94 4.44
C THR A 42 2.68 7.08 3.69
N ARG A 43 3.20 6.82 2.48
CA ARG A 43 3.78 7.86 1.62
C ARG A 43 2.77 8.92 1.19
N LEU A 44 1.53 8.52 0.92
CA LEU A 44 0.46 9.45 0.59
C LEU A 44 0.09 10.30 1.82
N ALA A 45 -0.08 9.67 2.97
CA ALA A 45 -0.38 10.35 4.23
C ALA A 45 0.72 11.34 4.63
N ALA A 46 1.99 10.98 4.43
CA ALA A 46 3.13 11.87 4.69
C ALA A 46 3.14 13.11 3.78
N ARG A 47 2.48 13.06 2.61
CA ARG A 47 2.30 14.20 1.72
C ARG A 47 1.02 14.99 1.99
N MET A 48 0.13 14.49 2.84
CA MET A 48 -1.06 15.25 3.25
C MET A 48 -0.60 16.47 4.07
N GLY A 49 -1.00 17.67 3.64
CA GLY A 49 -0.60 18.93 4.28
C GLY A 49 0.71 19.55 3.76
N THR A 50 1.50 18.85 2.93
CA THR A 50 2.67 19.46 2.27
C THR A 50 2.32 20.21 0.99
N TYR A 51 1.12 20.00 0.46
CA TYR A 51 0.66 20.69 -0.74
C TYR A 51 0.15 22.09 -0.37
N GLN A 52 1.04 23.09 -0.46
CA GLN A 52 0.69 24.49 -0.24
C GLN A 52 -0.21 25.06 -1.35
N ASP A 53 -0.10 24.51 -2.56
CA ASP A 53 -0.87 24.93 -3.75
C ASP A 53 -1.95 23.92 -4.17
N MET A 54 -2.69 23.34 -3.22
CA MET A 54 -3.89 22.59 -3.60
C MET A 54 -4.96 23.57 -4.07
N PHE A 55 -5.40 23.41 -5.33
CA PHE A 55 -6.53 24.17 -5.87
C PHE A 55 -7.76 23.98 -4.99
N THR A 56 -8.24 25.09 -4.44
CA THR A 56 -9.54 25.11 -3.78
C THR A 56 -10.65 24.96 -4.82
N ARG A 57 -11.87 24.64 -4.36
CA ARG A 57 -13.06 24.57 -5.23
C ARG A 57 -13.23 25.83 -6.08
N LYS A 58 -12.86 26.99 -5.52
CA LYS A 58 -12.91 28.29 -6.19
C LYS A 58 -11.88 28.37 -7.32
N ASP A 59 -10.65 27.93 -7.07
CA ASP A 59 -9.58 27.94 -8.09
C ASP A 59 -9.92 27.00 -9.26
N LEU A 60 -10.50 25.83 -8.96
CA LEU A 60 -10.97 24.88 -9.99
C LEU A 60 -12.13 25.46 -10.83
N SER A 61 -13.04 26.22 -10.22
CA SER A 61 -14.14 26.87 -10.96
C SER A 61 -13.63 27.97 -11.90
N GLN A 62 -12.59 28.70 -11.50
CA GLN A 62 -11.99 29.75 -12.31
C GLN A 62 -11.17 29.18 -13.47
N LEU A 63 -10.47 28.06 -13.28
CA LEU A 63 -9.78 27.35 -14.36
C LEU A 63 -10.76 26.86 -15.43
N ARG A 64 -11.87 26.23 -15.02
CA ARG A 64 -12.89 25.71 -15.95
C ARG A 64 -13.72 26.76 -16.67
N ALA A 65 -13.76 27.99 -16.15
CA ALA A 65 -14.43 29.11 -16.79
C ALA A 65 -13.52 29.89 -17.75
N LYS A 66 -12.21 29.57 -17.77
CA LYS A 66 -11.22 30.16 -18.68
C LYS A 66 -10.93 29.29 -19.92
N ASP A 67 -11.41 28.05 -19.94
CA ASP A 67 -11.51 27.19 -21.15
C ASP A 67 -12.84 27.45 -21.87
#